data_AF-A0A2H5ZFN3-F1
#
_entry.id   AF-A0A2H5ZFN3-F1
#
_cell.length_a   1.000
_cell.length_b   1.000
_cell.length_c   1.000
_cell.angle_alpha   90.00
_cell.angle_beta   90.00
_cell.angle_gamma   90.00
#
_symmetry.space_group_name_H-M   'P 1'
#
loop_
_entity.id
_entity.type
_entity.pdbx_description
1 polymer ?
#
loop_
_entity_poly.entity_id
_entity_poly.type
_entity_poly.pdbx_seq_one_letter_code
_entity_poly.pdbx_strand_id
1 'polypeptide(L)'
;MIVLLEPPEAWSIMMLVSAVAIDNADLTPEGKEAIRRWRSEHRKGSERLQKLTEDLNEALNAHIDQKFMRRIKMRGYRAETVRT
;
A
#
# COMPACT_ATOMS: atom_id res chain seq x y z
N MET A 1 -10.96 11.26 -5.87
CA MET A 1 -10.31 10.15 -6.58
C MET A 1 -10.10 9.12 -5.51
N ILE A 2 -10.68 7.93 -5.68
CA ILE A 2 -10.57 6.86 -4.69
C ILE A 2 -9.61 5.85 -5.28
N VAL A 3 -8.61 5.45 -4.49
CA VAL A 3 -7.71 4.35 -4.84
C VAL A 3 -8.27 3.09 -4.20
N LEU A 4 -8.45 2.05 -5.00
CA LEU A 4 -8.83 0.73 -4.51
C LEU A 4 -7.99 -0.30 -5.25
N LEU A 5 -6.88 -0.67 -4.62
CA LEU A 5 -5.97 -1.70 -5.07
C LEU A 5 -6.55 -3.08 -4.78
N GLU A 6 -6.40 -3.98 -5.75
CA GLU A 6 -6.51 -5.42 -5.54
C GLU A 6 -5.18 -6.02 -5.07
N PRO A 7 -5.18 -7.21 -4.44
CA PRO A 7 -3.95 -7.84 -3.94
C PRO A 7 -2.80 -7.98 -4.96
N PRO A 8 -3.04 -8.28 -6.25
CA PRO A 8 -1.96 -8.30 -7.24
C PRO A 8 -1.32 -6.92 -7.49
N GLU A 9 -2.10 -5.85 -7.40
CA GLU A 9 -1.64 -4.47 -7.59
C GLU A 9 -0.82 -4.01 -6.38
N ALA A 10 -1.33 -4.28 -5.17
CA ALA A 10 -0.60 -4.04 -3.92
C ALA A 10 0.72 -4.81 -3.87
N TRP A 11 0.73 -6.07 -4.33
CA TRP A 11 1.96 -6.86 -4.46
C TRP A 11 2.95 -6.22 -5.43
N SER A 12 2.48 -5.72 -6.57
CA SER A 12 3.33 -5.09 -7.57
C SER A 12 3.99 -3.81 -7.03
N ILE A 13 3.23 -2.98 -6.31
CA ILE A 13 3.75 -1.79 -5.62
C ILE A 13 4.77 -2.18 -4.56
N MET A 14 4.46 -3.18 -3.73
CA MET A 14 5.37 -3.71 -2.72
C MET A 14 6.71 -4.13 -3.34
N MET A 15 6.68 -4.89 -4.43
CA MET A 15 7.88 -5.37 -5.11
C MET A 15 8.72 -4.22 -5.66
N LEU A 16 8.08 -3.21 -6.27
CA LEU A 16 8.77 -2.04 -6.80
C LEU A 16 9.43 -1.22 -5.69
N VAL A 17 8.68 -0.84 -4.65
CA VAL A 17 9.18 0.01 -3.57
C VAL A 17 10.31 -0.69 -2.79
N SER A 18 10.14 -1.98 -2.51
CA SER A 18 11.15 -2.75 -1.79
C SER A 18 12.42 -2.97 -2.62
N ALA A 19 12.33 -3.10 -3.95
CA ALA A 19 13.50 -3.15 -4.82
C ALA A 19 14.28 -1.83 -4.78
N VAL A 20 13.57 -0.70 -4.91
CA VAL A 20 14.18 0.64 -4.78
C VAL A 20 14.88 0.79 -3.43
N ALA A 21 14.26 0.33 -2.33
CA ALA A 21 14.87 0.36 -1.01
C ALA A 21 16.13 -0.52 -0.92
N ILE A 22 16.10 -1.76 -1.42
CA ILE A 22 17.26 -2.67 -1.39
C ILE A 22 18.45 -2.10 -2.19
N ASP A 23 18.15 -1.46 -3.33
CA ASP A 23 19.18 -1.03 -4.28
C ASP A 23 19.73 0.37 -3.98
N ASN A 24 18.90 1.27 -3.43
CA ASN A 24 19.26 2.68 -3.26
C ASN A 24 19.39 3.11 -1.80
N ALA A 25 18.79 2.39 -0.84
CA ALA A 25 19.08 2.68 0.55
C ALA A 25 20.38 1.98 0.95
N ASP A 26 21.26 2.70 1.64
CA ASP A 26 22.54 2.19 2.14
C ASP A 26 22.32 1.24 3.34
N LEU A 27 21.62 0.14 3.06
CA LEU A 27 21.22 -0.87 4.03
C LEU A 27 22.35 -1.87 4.24
N THR A 28 22.50 -2.32 5.49
CA THR A 28 23.38 -3.44 5.79
C THR A 28 22.89 -4.72 5.09
N PRO A 29 23.76 -5.73 4.91
CA PRO A 29 23.36 -7.04 4.37
C PRO A 29 22.17 -7.66 5.12
N GLU A 30 22.14 -7.54 6.43
CA GLU A 30 21.06 -8.02 7.29
C GLU A 30 19.75 -7.27 7.02
N GLY A 31 19.82 -5.95 6.84
CA GLY A 31 18.66 -5.13 6.48
C GLY A 31 18.08 -5.50 5.11
N LYS A 32 18.95 -5.72 4.12
CA LYS A 32 18.52 -6.21 2.80
C LYS A 32 17.82 -7.56 2.92
N GLU A 33 18.38 -8.48 3.70
CA GLU A 33 17.79 -9.82 3.89
C GLU A 33 16.45 -9.78 4.65
N ALA A 34 16.32 -8.91 5.64
CA ALA A 34 15.05 -8.69 6.34
C ALA A 34 13.94 -8.26 5.37
N ILE A 35 14.23 -7.37 4.41
CA ILE A 35 13.27 -6.98 3.37
C ILE A 35 12.94 -8.17 2.46
N ARG A 36 13.94 -8.95 2.03
CA ARG A 36 13.70 -10.14 1.18
C ARG A 36 12.79 -11.15 1.88
N ARG A 37 13.06 -11.43 3.15
CA ARG A 37 12.23 -12.30 3.99
C ARG A 37 10.82 -11.75 4.13
N TRP A 38 10.67 -10.46 4.44
CA TRP A 38 9.36 -9.81 4.56
C TRP A 38 8.54 -9.96 3.27
N ARG A 39 9.14 -9.78 2.08
CA ARG A 39 8.45 -10.01 0.80
C ARG A 39 7.94 -11.44 0.64
N SER A 40 8.71 -12.44 1.08
CA SER A 40 8.33 -13.85 0.98
C SER A 40 7.08 -14.19 1.81
N GLU A 41 6.85 -13.47 2.90
CA GLU A 41 5.67 -13.63 3.76
C GLU A 41 4.39 -13.04 3.13
N HIS A 42 4.54 -12.14 2.15
CA HIS A 42 3.45 -11.46 1.42
C HIS A 42 3.18 -12.10 0.06
N ARG A 43 3.35 -13.42 -0.05
CA ARG A 43 3.07 -14.17 -1.27
C ARG A 43 1.59 -14.09 -1.68
N LYS A 44 1.31 -14.35 -2.97
CA LYS A 44 -0.05 -14.39 -3.51
C LYS A 44 -0.97 -15.28 -2.67
N GLY A 45 -2.12 -14.74 -2.27
CA GLY A 45 -3.11 -15.43 -1.45
C GLY A 45 -2.81 -15.48 0.05
N SER A 46 -1.71 -14.90 0.54
CA SER A 46 -1.48 -14.82 1.99
C SER A 46 -2.37 -13.77 2.65
N GLU A 47 -2.79 -14.02 3.89
CA GLU A 47 -3.52 -13.04 4.71
C GLU A 47 -2.71 -11.76 4.90
N ARG A 48 -1.38 -11.87 4.95
CA ARG A 48 -0.47 -10.73 5.04
C ARG A 48 -0.55 -9.83 3.80
N LEU A 49 -0.66 -10.40 2.60
CA LEU A 49 -0.86 -9.61 1.39
C LEU A 49 -2.23 -8.93 1.38
N GLN A 50 -3.28 -9.60 1.87
CA GLN A 50 -4.61 -9.00 2.00
C GLN A 50 -4.56 -7.80 2.95
N LYS A 51 -3.98 -7.98 4.13
CA LYS A 51 -3.79 -6.90 5.10
C LYS A 51 -2.97 -5.74 4.53
N LEU A 52 -1.85 -6.02 3.86
CA LEU A 52 -1.05 -4.99 3.20
C LEU A 52 -1.87 -4.21 2.15
N THR A 53 -2.78 -4.89 1.43
CA THR A 53 -3.65 -4.25 0.44
C THR A 53 -4.63 -3.29 1.11
N GLU A 54 -5.24 -3.70 2.23
CA GLU A 54 -6.13 -2.86 3.03
C GLU A 54 -5.37 -1.64 3.58
N ASP A 55 -4.21 -1.86 4.19
CA ASP A 55 -3.36 -0.82 4.77
C ASP A 55 -2.92 0.21 3.71
N LEU A 56 -2.52 -0.26 2.51
CA LEU A 56 -2.15 0.62 1.40
C LEU A 56 -3.33 1.45 0.89
N ASN A 57 -4.50 0.84 0.76
CA ASN A 57 -5.70 1.56 0.35
C ASN A 57 -6.07 2.66 1.36
N GLU A 58 -6.05 2.35 2.65
CA GLU A 58 -6.32 3.33 3.70
C GLU A 58 -5.30 4.48 3.65
N ALA A 59 -4.01 4.16 3.63
CA ALA A 59 -2.94 5.16 3.65
C ALA A 59 -2.97 6.07 2.40
N LEU A 60 -3.18 5.50 1.21
CA LEU A 60 -3.23 6.28 -0.03
C LEU A 60 -4.45 7.19 -0.08
N ASN A 61 -5.63 6.71 0.32
CA ASN A 61 -6.82 7.55 0.35
C ASN A 61 -6.70 8.65 1.42
N ALA A 62 -6.18 8.34 2.61
CA ALA A 62 -5.92 9.34 3.64
C ALA A 62 -4.96 10.44 3.14
N HIS A 63 -3.89 10.06 2.45
CA HIS A 63 -2.95 11.03 1.86
C HIS A 63 -3.60 11.88 0.77
N ILE A 64 -4.40 11.28 -0.12
CA ILE A 64 -5.16 11.99 -1.16
C ILE A 64 -6.15 12.97 -0.51
N ASP A 65 -6.89 12.55 0.50
CA ASP A 65 -7.89 13.39 1.17
C ASP A 65 -7.26 14.60 1.86
N GLN A 66 -6.14 14.39 2.56
CA GLN A 66 -5.36 15.47 3.15
C GLN A 66 -4.85 16.45 2.10
N LYS A 67 -4.28 15.95 1.00
CA LYS A 67 -3.65 16.78 -0.03
C LYS A 67 -4.66 17.53 -0.88
N PHE A 68 -5.86 16.99 -1.08
CA PHE A 68 -6.89 17.57 -1.95
C PHE A 68 -8.04 18.25 -1.19
N MET A 69 -8.00 18.34 0.15
CA MET A 69 -9.05 18.98 0.97
C MET A 69 -10.47 18.45 0.63
N ARG A 70 -10.59 17.20 0.19
CA ARG A 70 -11.89 16.61 -0.17
C ARG A 70 -12.43 15.87 1.03
N ARG A 71 -13.59 16.31 1.53
CA ARG A 71 -14.38 15.54 2.49
C ARG A 71 -14.95 14.32 1.79
N ILE A 72 -14.19 13.24 1.71
CA ILE A 72 -14.75 11.92 1.39
C ILE A 72 -15.53 11.47 2.63
N LYS A 73 -16.82 11.22 2.46
CA LYS A 73 -17.67 10.69 3.52
C LYS A 73 -17.87 9.21 3.22
N MET A 74 -17.30 8.34 4.06
CA MET A 74 -17.55 6.91 4.02
C MET A 74 -19.00 6.65 4.44
N ARG A 75 -19.78 5.96 3.60
CA ARG A 75 -21.14 5.50 3.95
C ARG A 75 -21.24 4.00 3.63
N GLY A 76 -20.90 3.16 4.60
CA GLY A 76 -20.81 1.71 4.40
C GLY A 76 -19.62 1.33 3.49
N TYR A 77 -19.85 0.43 2.53
CA TYR A 77 -18.83 -0.04 1.55
C TYR A 77 -18.62 0.89 0.34
N ARG A 78 -19.22 2.08 0.31
CA ARG A 78 -19.01 3.07 -0.76
C ARG A 78 -18.39 4.33 -0.22
N ALA A 79 -17.32 4.77 -0.89
CA ALA A 79 -16.76 6.09 -0.74
C ALA A 79 -17.38 7.03 -1.79
N GLU A 80 -18.01 8.11 -1.34
CA GLU A 80 -18.54 9.15 -2.21
C GLU A 80 -17.71 10.44 -2.09
N THR A 81 -17.39 11.05 -3.23
CA THR A 81 -16.73 12.36 -3.27
C THR A 81 -17.79 13.45 -3.21
N VAL A 82 -17.86 14.19 -2.09
CA VAL A 82 -18.72 15.37 -1.98
C VAL A 82 -18.03 16.53 -2.72
N ARG A 83 -18.63 17.02 -3.80
CA ARG A 83 -18.23 18.30 -4.43
C ARG A 83 -18.90 19.44 -3.68
N THR A 84 -18.13 20.48 -3.37
CA THR A 84 -18.66 21.77 -2.91
C THR A 84 -19.32 22.49 -4.08
#